data_AF-A0AAD5X7R4-F1
#
_entry.id   AF-A0AAD5X7R4-F1
#
_cell.length_a   1.000
_cell.length_b   1.000
_cell.length_c   1.000
_cell.angle_alpha   90.00
_cell.angle_beta   90.00
_cell.angle_gamma   90.00
#
_symmetry.space_group_name_H-M   'P 1'
#
loop_
_entity.id
_entity.type
_entity.pdbx_description
1 polymer ?
#
loop_
_entity_poly.entity_id
_entity_poly.type
_entity_poly.pdbx_seq_one_letter_code
_entity_poly.pdbx_strand_id
1 'polypeptide(L)'
;APDALHALEPLVHRGAVDADSTVVLLQNGVLGLHEHLVARLPKASLPRFVLAASTHGAAKPDRDRLAVRLHGSSGETLFGRPLSDSTDSDSDNDFLRAISCLSANPFRLATVPPRTLHAQLLLKLATNCALNPLTAVFNARNGQIARNPNAQSLIHAICCEIVSLPAFHPLFPSTTPLSTEPSTNANASALMNHVLAVANATSENHNSMDVDVVNSVETEINFLNAYLLRLARESRLSMPLNKAFVDLVALKLALNRAKRDNLK
;
A
#
# COMPACT_ATOMS: atom_id res chain seq x y z
N ALA A 1 2.73 8.70 5.56
CA ALA A 1 3.03 7.51 6.39
C ALA A 1 4.08 7.79 7.49
N PRO A 2 5.19 8.53 7.25
CA PRO A 2 6.18 8.85 8.29
C PRO A 2 5.61 9.55 9.53
N ASP A 3 4.52 10.31 9.34
CA ASP A 3 3.95 11.15 10.40
C ASP A 3 2.99 10.42 11.35
N ALA A 4 2.56 9.20 11.02
CA ALA A 4 1.51 8.53 11.78
C ALA A 4 1.96 8.15 13.21
N LEU A 5 3.21 7.67 13.38
CA LEU A 5 3.75 7.40 14.72
C LEU A 5 3.93 8.69 15.50
N HIS A 6 4.56 9.70 14.90
CA HIS A 6 4.76 11.02 15.53
C HIS A 6 3.45 11.70 15.94
N ALA A 7 2.37 11.50 15.19
CA ALA A 7 1.05 12.03 15.53
C ALA A 7 0.36 11.22 16.63
N LEU A 8 0.49 9.89 16.62
CA LEU A 8 -0.26 9.00 17.52
C LEU A 8 0.43 8.81 18.88
N GLU A 9 1.75 8.67 18.91
CA GLU A 9 2.52 8.40 20.13
C GLU A 9 2.27 9.42 21.26
N PRO A 10 2.27 10.75 21.01
CA PRO A 10 1.96 11.73 22.06
C PRO A 10 0.51 11.64 22.58
N LEU A 11 -0.43 11.19 21.74
CA LEU A 11 -1.83 11.01 22.14
C LEU A 11 -1.98 9.78 23.05
N VAL A 12 -1.26 8.71 22.74
CA VAL A 12 -1.23 7.49 23.55
C VAL A 12 -0.55 7.76 24.90
N HIS A 13 0.62 8.42 24.92
CA HIS A 13 1.33 8.70 26.16
C HIS A 13 0.59 9.63 27.12
N ARG A 14 -0.25 10.53 26.61
CA ARG A 14 -1.08 11.41 27.43
C ARG A 14 -2.44 10.81 27.81
N GLY A 15 -2.71 9.56 27.41
CA GLY A 15 -3.99 8.88 27.66
C GLY A 15 -5.19 9.46 26.90
N ALA A 16 -4.94 10.27 25.85
CA ALA A 16 -6.01 10.78 24.98
C ALA A 16 -6.45 9.74 23.95
N VAL A 17 -5.59 8.75 23.67
CA VAL A 17 -5.88 7.53 22.92
C VAL A 17 -5.42 6.34 23.76
N ASP A 18 -6.27 5.35 23.92
CA ASP A 18 -6.06 4.19 24.80
C ASP A 18 -6.67 2.92 24.20
N ALA A 19 -6.77 1.85 24.99
CA ALA A 19 -7.32 0.56 24.56
C ALA A 19 -8.81 0.62 24.16
N ASP A 20 -9.57 1.60 24.67
CA ASP A 20 -10.98 1.78 24.31
C ASP A 20 -11.14 2.61 23.03
N SER A 21 -10.10 3.34 22.62
CA SER A 21 -10.08 4.14 21.41
C SER A 21 -9.98 3.28 20.14
N THR A 22 -10.63 3.72 19.05
CA THR A 22 -10.47 3.13 17.72
C THR A 22 -9.64 4.05 16.83
N VAL A 23 -8.57 3.51 16.23
CA VAL A 23 -7.70 4.23 15.29
C VAL A 23 -7.81 3.61 13.90
N VAL A 24 -8.30 4.38 12.94
CA VAL A 24 -8.46 3.94 11.56
C VAL A 24 -7.26 4.37 10.72
N LEU A 25 -6.56 3.40 10.11
CA LEU A 25 -5.42 3.64 9.25
C LEU A 25 -5.84 3.54 7.78
N LEU A 26 -5.87 4.68 7.08
CA LEU A 26 -6.26 4.78 5.66
C LEU A 26 -5.08 5.05 4.71
N GLN A 27 -3.85 5.15 5.23
CA GLN A 27 -2.70 5.48 4.39
C GLN A 27 -2.27 4.29 3.51
N ASN A 28 -1.64 4.59 2.38
CA ASN A 28 -0.89 3.57 1.65
C ASN A 28 0.23 2.97 2.53
N GLY A 29 0.60 1.71 2.27
CA GLY A 29 1.59 1.01 3.08
C GLY A 29 1.09 0.65 4.49
N VAL A 30 -0.23 0.58 4.70
CA VAL A 30 -0.84 0.36 6.02
C VAL A 30 -0.38 -0.91 6.73
N LEU A 31 -0.04 -1.98 6.02
CA LEU A 31 0.47 -3.22 6.63
C LEU A 31 1.76 -2.95 7.41
N GLY A 32 2.73 -2.33 6.76
CA GLY A 32 4.00 -1.97 7.40
C GLY A 32 3.86 -0.91 8.48
N LEU A 33 2.96 0.06 8.27
CA LEU A 33 2.68 1.08 9.28
C LEU A 33 2.04 0.46 10.53
N HIS A 34 1.04 -0.40 10.38
CA HIS A 34 0.36 -1.07 11.49
C HIS A 34 1.34 -1.88 12.33
N GLU A 35 2.17 -2.72 11.70
CA GLU A 35 3.21 -3.48 12.41
C GLU A 35 4.18 -2.57 13.16
N HIS A 36 4.60 -1.47 12.53
CA HIS A 36 5.48 -0.49 13.15
C HIS A 36 4.85 0.18 14.39
N LEU A 37 3.58 0.56 14.31
CA LEU A 37 2.84 1.17 15.42
C LEU A 37 2.67 0.18 16.58
N VAL A 38 2.25 -1.06 16.30
CA VAL A 38 2.07 -2.11 17.31
C VAL A 38 3.38 -2.44 18.02
N ALA A 39 4.51 -2.41 17.32
CA ALA A 39 5.82 -2.67 17.91
C ALA A 39 6.35 -1.53 18.80
N ARG A 40 5.89 -0.29 18.58
CA ARG A 40 6.41 0.92 19.26
C ARG A 40 5.53 1.42 20.39
N LEU A 41 4.22 1.27 20.27
CA LEU A 41 3.27 1.78 21.25
C LEU A 41 3.18 0.87 22.49
N PRO A 42 2.90 1.42 23.68
CA PRO A 42 2.76 0.62 24.90
C PRO A 42 1.57 -0.35 24.78
N LYS A 43 1.80 -1.65 25.03
CA LYS A 43 0.78 -2.70 24.90
C LYS A 43 -0.45 -2.46 25.77
N ALA A 44 -0.28 -1.91 26.97
CA ALA A 44 -1.37 -1.66 27.92
C ALA A 44 -2.35 -0.57 27.45
N SER A 45 -1.93 0.31 26.54
CA SER A 45 -2.72 1.42 26.00
C SER A 45 -2.83 1.36 24.48
N LEU A 46 -2.65 0.16 23.90
CA LEU A 46 -2.67 -0.01 22.46
C LEU A 46 -4.12 0.13 21.94
N PRO A 47 -4.40 1.08 21.04
CA PRO A 47 -5.76 1.27 20.56
C PRO A 47 -6.23 0.13 19.66
N ARG A 48 -7.54 0.03 19.51
CA ARG A 48 -8.17 -0.88 18.55
C ARG A 48 -7.94 -0.35 17.13
N PHE A 49 -7.07 -1.00 16.37
CA PHE A 49 -6.82 -0.61 14.98
C PHE A 49 -7.90 -1.13 14.04
N VAL A 50 -8.28 -0.28 13.08
CA VAL A 50 -9.03 -0.65 11.87
C VAL A 50 -8.16 -0.27 10.67
N LEU A 51 -7.96 -1.20 9.75
CA LEU A 51 -7.21 -0.93 8.52
C LEU A 51 -8.21 -0.62 7.40
N ALA A 52 -7.76 0.16 6.41
CA ALA A 52 -8.56 0.44 5.23
C ALA A 52 -7.80 0.23 3.93
N ALA A 53 -8.49 -0.33 2.93
CA ALA A 53 -8.06 -0.36 1.55
C ALA A 53 -8.98 0.55 0.73
N SER A 54 -8.44 1.65 0.19
CA SER A 54 -9.19 2.59 -0.64
C SER A 54 -8.67 2.61 -2.07
N THR A 55 -9.61 2.68 -3.03
CA THR A 55 -9.34 2.89 -4.46
C THR A 55 -9.76 4.28 -4.94
N HIS A 56 -10.24 5.14 -4.04
CA HIS A 56 -10.60 6.51 -4.38
C HIS A 56 -9.36 7.33 -4.73
N GLY A 57 -9.41 8.03 -5.86
CA GLY A 57 -8.48 9.12 -6.17
C GLY A 57 -8.99 10.43 -5.58
N ALA A 58 -8.29 10.98 -4.60
CA ALA A 58 -8.58 12.31 -4.06
C ALA A 58 -7.40 13.24 -4.35
N ALA A 59 -7.69 14.42 -4.89
CA ALA A 59 -6.71 15.47 -5.08
C ALA A 59 -7.17 16.72 -4.33
N LYS A 60 -6.23 17.38 -3.66
CA LYS A 60 -6.46 18.70 -3.08
C LYS A 60 -6.14 19.75 -4.15
N PRO A 61 -7.13 20.49 -4.70
CA PRO A 61 -6.83 21.64 -5.53
C PRO A 61 -6.17 22.70 -4.65
N ASP A 62 -5.19 23.43 -5.19
CA ASP A 62 -4.37 24.34 -4.41
C ASP A 62 -5.17 25.47 -3.71
N ARG A 63 -4.57 26.02 -2.64
CA ARG A 63 -4.98 27.13 -1.73
C ARG A 63 -6.28 27.07 -0.94
N ASP A 64 -7.29 26.28 -1.30
CA ASP A 64 -8.48 26.16 -0.44
C ASP A 64 -8.32 25.03 0.57
N ARG A 65 -8.31 25.35 1.87
CA ARG A 65 -7.96 24.39 2.93
C ARG A 65 -8.97 23.24 3.05
N LEU A 66 -10.20 23.44 2.56
CA LEU A 66 -11.32 22.51 2.71
C LEU A 66 -11.77 21.85 1.41
N ALA A 67 -11.27 22.28 0.24
CA ALA A 67 -11.68 21.68 -1.02
C ALA A 67 -10.93 20.38 -1.29
N VAL A 68 -11.67 19.28 -1.45
CA VAL A 68 -11.14 18.00 -1.95
C VAL A 68 -11.90 17.66 -3.22
N ARG A 69 -11.19 17.47 -4.33
CA ARG A 69 -11.77 16.93 -5.56
C ARG A 69 -11.56 15.43 -5.59
N LEU A 70 -12.66 14.69 -5.61
CA LEU A 70 -12.64 13.27 -5.94
C LEU A 70 -12.51 13.16 -7.45
N HIS A 71 -11.44 12.50 -7.91
CA HIS A 71 -11.33 12.12 -9.31
C HIS A 71 -12.36 11.02 -9.59
N GLY A 72 -13.19 11.25 -10.61
CA GLY A 72 -14.50 10.62 -10.84
C GLY A 72 -14.54 9.12 -11.17
N SER A 73 -13.67 8.28 -10.62
CA SER A 73 -13.95 6.84 -10.58
C SER A 73 -14.83 6.54 -9.37
N SER A 74 -15.77 5.61 -9.54
CA SER A 74 -16.53 5.02 -8.43
C SER A 74 -15.61 4.11 -7.61
N GLY A 75 -14.71 4.72 -6.84
CA GLY A 75 -13.85 4.01 -5.90
C GLY A 75 -14.66 3.34 -4.79
N GLU A 76 -14.01 2.48 -4.03
CA GLU A 76 -14.53 1.90 -2.81
C GLU A 76 -13.54 2.07 -1.66
N THR A 77 -14.02 1.92 -0.44
CA THR A 77 -13.13 1.84 0.73
C THR A 77 -13.60 0.72 1.64
N LEU A 78 -12.76 -0.30 1.72
CA LEU A 78 -12.99 -1.48 2.54
C LEU A 78 -12.32 -1.26 3.89
N PHE A 79 -13.07 -1.48 4.96
CA PHE A 79 -12.58 -1.42 6.33
C PHE A 79 -12.65 -2.80 6.96
N GLY A 80 -11.76 -3.07 7.91
CA GLY A 80 -11.82 -4.27 8.72
C GLY A 80 -10.68 -4.32 9.72
N ARG A 81 -10.71 -5.33 10.58
CA ARG A 81 -9.68 -5.50 11.61
C ARG A 81 -8.38 -6.02 10.98
N PRO A 82 -7.21 -5.70 11.56
CA PRO A 82 -5.97 -6.37 11.21
C PRO A 82 -6.11 -7.89 11.36
N LEU A 83 -5.38 -8.64 10.54
CA LEU A 83 -5.34 -10.10 10.66
C LEU A 83 -4.67 -10.51 11.99
N SER A 84 -5.33 -11.36 12.77
CA SER A 84 -4.83 -11.93 14.02
C SER A 84 -5.09 -13.44 14.09
N ASP A 85 -4.30 -14.16 14.91
CA ASP A 85 -4.43 -15.61 15.10
C ASP A 85 -5.69 -16.01 15.87
N SER A 86 -6.27 -15.09 16.65
CA SER A 86 -7.56 -15.27 17.30
C SER A 86 -8.70 -15.00 16.31
N THR A 87 -9.58 -15.99 16.16
CA THR A 87 -10.84 -15.87 15.41
C THR A 87 -11.72 -14.85 16.11
N ASP A 88 -12.05 -13.73 15.46
CA ASP A 88 -13.08 -12.84 15.99
C ASP A 88 -13.92 -12.26 14.86
N SER A 89 -15.23 -12.34 15.04
CA SER A 89 -16.22 -11.62 14.26
C SER A 89 -15.92 -10.11 14.29
N ASP A 90 -16.28 -9.42 13.21
CA ASP A 90 -16.17 -7.96 13.11
C ASP A 90 -17.15 -7.21 14.06
N SER A 91 -17.94 -7.94 14.86
CA SER A 91 -19.02 -7.43 15.71
C SER A 91 -18.58 -6.56 16.89
N ASP A 92 -17.33 -6.66 17.33
CA ASP A 92 -16.85 -6.01 18.57
C ASP A 92 -16.20 -4.63 18.36
N ASN A 93 -16.42 -3.99 17.21
CA ASN A 93 -15.94 -2.65 16.95
C ASN A 93 -17.07 -1.71 16.49
N ASP A 94 -17.35 -0.68 17.28
CA ASP A 94 -18.45 0.27 17.01
C ASP A 94 -18.25 1.08 15.73
N PHE A 95 -17.01 1.38 15.32
CA PHE A 95 -16.75 2.03 14.05
C PHE A 95 -17.13 1.12 12.88
N LEU A 96 -16.74 -0.16 12.91
CA LEU A 96 -17.12 -1.12 11.86
C LEU A 96 -18.64 -1.29 11.81
N ARG A 97 -19.30 -1.42 12.97
CA ARG A 97 -20.77 -1.46 13.05
C ARG A 97 -21.41 -0.21 12.42
N ALA A 98 -20.89 0.97 12.73
CA ALA A 98 -21.38 2.22 12.17
C ALA A 98 -21.25 2.23 10.64
N ILE A 99 -20.12 1.79 10.08
CA ILE A 99 -19.93 1.67 8.62
C ILE A 99 -20.91 0.67 8.02
N SER A 100 -21.11 -0.50 8.64
CA SER A 100 -22.05 -1.52 8.13
C SER A 100 -23.51 -1.04 8.13
N CYS A 101 -23.88 -0.10 9.01
CA CYS A 101 -25.22 0.47 9.07
C CYS A 101 -25.48 1.61 8.07
N LEU A 102 -24.48 2.06 7.30
CA LEU A 102 -24.66 3.13 6.31
C LEU A 102 -25.44 2.63 5.08
N SER A 103 -26.77 2.79 5.11
CA SER A 103 -27.68 2.38 4.04
C SER A 103 -27.51 3.16 2.72
N ALA A 104 -27.12 4.43 2.82
CA ALA A 104 -26.77 5.27 1.67
C ALA A 104 -25.38 5.85 1.89
N ASN A 105 -24.38 5.34 1.15
CA ASN A 105 -23.04 5.90 1.18
C ASN A 105 -22.53 6.13 -0.26
N PRO A 106 -22.31 7.38 -0.68
CA PRO A 106 -21.83 7.69 -2.03
C PRO A 106 -20.36 7.29 -2.24
N PHE A 107 -19.64 6.97 -1.16
CA PHE A 107 -18.22 6.62 -1.14
C PHE A 107 -17.96 5.10 -1.13
N ARG A 108 -18.97 4.27 -1.38
CA ARG A 108 -18.89 2.79 -1.38
C ARG A 108 -18.03 2.24 -0.23
N LEU A 109 -18.31 2.71 0.98
CA LEU A 109 -17.71 2.24 2.22
C LEU A 109 -18.33 0.88 2.55
N ALA A 110 -17.49 -0.09 2.87
CA ALA A 110 -17.93 -1.42 3.27
C ALA A 110 -16.99 -1.99 4.34
N THR A 111 -17.54 -2.84 5.21
CA THR A 111 -16.76 -3.66 6.13
C THR A 111 -16.54 -5.04 5.52
N VAL A 112 -15.33 -5.58 5.66
CA VAL A 112 -15.00 -6.92 5.16
C VAL A 112 -14.22 -7.71 6.21
N PRO A 113 -14.32 -9.06 6.19
CA PRO A 113 -13.59 -9.90 7.15
C PRO A 113 -12.07 -9.68 7.10
N PRO A 114 -11.33 -9.91 8.20
CA PRO A 114 -9.90 -9.63 8.29
C PRO A 114 -9.06 -10.32 7.20
N ARG A 115 -9.38 -11.58 6.86
CA ARG A 115 -8.68 -12.31 5.79
C ARG A 115 -8.89 -11.68 4.42
N THR A 116 -10.13 -11.27 4.13
CA THR A 116 -10.48 -10.58 2.88
C THR A 116 -9.78 -9.24 2.79
N LEU A 117 -9.80 -8.45 3.86
CA LEU A 117 -9.10 -7.16 3.90
C LEU A 117 -7.59 -7.35 3.69
N HIS A 118 -6.99 -8.29 4.41
CA HIS A 118 -5.55 -8.56 4.33
C HIS A 118 -5.14 -8.94 2.91
N ALA A 119 -5.93 -9.78 2.22
CA ALA A 119 -5.69 -10.13 0.83
C ALA A 119 -5.74 -8.90 -0.10
N GLN A 120 -6.74 -8.01 0.08
CA GLN A 120 -6.84 -6.77 -0.68
C GLN A 120 -5.67 -5.82 -0.42
N LEU A 121 -5.22 -5.72 0.83
CA LEU A 121 -4.08 -4.90 1.22
C LEU A 121 -2.76 -5.44 0.64
N LEU A 122 -2.55 -6.76 0.62
CA LEU A 122 -1.41 -7.39 -0.03
C LEU A 122 -1.41 -7.13 -1.54
N LEU A 123 -2.56 -7.32 -2.19
CA LEU A 123 -2.68 -7.08 -3.63
C LEU A 123 -2.37 -5.62 -3.98
N LYS A 124 -2.90 -4.68 -3.20
CA LYS A 124 -2.60 -3.24 -3.34
C LYS A 124 -1.13 -2.92 -3.08
N LEU A 125 -0.52 -3.52 -2.06
CA LEU A 125 0.91 -3.40 -1.78
C LEU A 125 1.75 -3.88 -2.97
N ALA A 126 1.44 -5.07 -3.51
CA ALA A 126 2.15 -5.63 -4.66
C ALA A 126 2.04 -4.73 -5.90
N THR A 127 0.83 -4.25 -6.20
CA THR A 127 0.60 -3.33 -7.33
C THR A 127 1.41 -2.05 -7.18
N ASN A 128 1.38 -1.42 -5.99
CA ASN A 128 2.15 -0.21 -5.76
C ASN A 128 3.66 -0.46 -5.85
N CYS A 129 4.17 -1.57 -5.32
CA CYS A 129 5.59 -1.92 -5.38
C CYS A 129 6.08 -2.22 -6.81
N ALA A 130 5.23 -2.82 -7.65
CA ALA A 130 5.55 -3.15 -9.03
C ALA A 130 5.43 -1.96 -9.98
N LEU A 131 4.47 -1.06 -9.76
CA LEU A 131 4.15 0.04 -10.69
C LEU A 131 4.77 1.38 -10.29
N ASN A 132 4.65 1.78 -9.02
CA ASN A 132 4.97 3.15 -8.59
C ASN A 132 6.45 3.50 -8.79
N PRO A 133 7.43 2.65 -8.40
CA PRO A 133 8.84 2.97 -8.64
C PRO A 133 9.20 3.12 -10.11
N LEU A 134 8.58 2.33 -11.01
CA LEU A 134 8.81 2.45 -12.45
C LEU A 134 8.36 3.82 -12.96
N THR A 135 7.11 4.20 -12.66
CA THR A 135 6.61 5.53 -13.07
C THR A 135 7.46 6.66 -12.51
N ALA A 136 7.92 6.56 -11.26
CA ALA A 136 8.71 7.59 -10.60
C ALA A 136 10.13 7.69 -11.19
N VAL A 137 10.78 6.56 -11.48
CA VAL A 137 12.12 6.53 -12.10
C VAL A 137 12.07 7.02 -13.55
N PHE A 138 11.02 6.70 -14.30
CA PHE A 138 10.92 7.07 -15.72
C PHE A 138 10.09 8.32 -16.01
N ASN A 139 9.47 8.95 -15.00
CA ASN A 139 8.51 10.05 -15.15
C ASN A 139 7.44 9.74 -16.20
N ALA A 140 6.80 8.58 -16.05
CA ALA A 140 5.86 8.05 -17.03
C ALA A 140 4.48 7.85 -16.39
N ARG A 141 3.43 8.09 -17.16
CA ARG A 141 2.05 7.74 -16.77
C ARG A 141 1.90 6.23 -16.65
N ASN A 142 0.93 5.78 -15.84
CA ASN A 142 0.66 4.36 -15.63
C ASN A 142 0.46 3.60 -16.97
N GLY A 143 -0.27 4.18 -17.93
CA GLY A 143 -0.52 3.57 -19.23
C GLY A 143 0.70 3.54 -20.17
N GLN A 144 1.70 4.41 -19.97
CA GLN A 144 2.96 4.36 -20.72
C GLN A 144 3.81 3.19 -20.23
N ILE A 145 3.88 2.97 -18.92
CA ILE A 145 4.51 1.80 -18.32
C ILE A 145 3.79 0.52 -18.76
N ALA A 146 2.46 0.48 -18.68
CA ALA A 146 1.66 -0.71 -19.01
C ALA A 146 1.82 -1.19 -20.47
N ARG A 147 2.04 -0.28 -21.42
CA ARG A 147 2.17 -0.60 -22.86
C ARG A 147 3.61 -0.87 -23.31
N ASN A 148 4.61 -0.57 -22.47
CA ASN A 148 6.01 -0.73 -22.85
C ASN A 148 6.49 -2.17 -22.60
N PRO A 149 6.98 -2.90 -23.62
CA PRO A 149 7.41 -4.29 -23.44
C PRO A 149 8.53 -4.49 -22.42
N ASN A 150 9.51 -3.58 -22.37
CA ASN A 150 10.61 -3.67 -21.40
C ASN A 150 10.09 -3.45 -19.96
N ALA A 151 9.14 -2.51 -19.79
CA ALA A 151 8.52 -2.29 -18.51
C ALA A 151 7.66 -3.48 -18.07
N GLN A 152 6.95 -4.12 -19.00
CA GLN A 152 6.23 -5.38 -18.73
C GLN A 152 7.16 -6.49 -18.26
N SER A 153 8.35 -6.65 -18.86
CA SER A 153 9.36 -7.60 -18.40
C SER A 153 9.86 -7.27 -16.98
N LEU A 154 10.07 -5.99 -16.67
CA LEU A 154 10.44 -5.56 -15.31
C LEU A 154 9.32 -5.83 -14.30
N ILE A 155 8.06 -5.52 -14.65
CA ILE A 155 6.89 -5.82 -13.81
C ILE A 155 6.81 -7.31 -13.54
N HIS A 156 6.97 -8.16 -14.56
CA HIS A 156 6.95 -9.60 -14.39
C HIS A 156 8.04 -10.08 -13.41
N ALA A 157 9.28 -9.61 -13.58
CA ALA A 157 10.38 -9.96 -12.67
C ALA A 157 10.14 -9.48 -11.24
N ILE A 158 9.60 -8.27 -11.05
CA ILE A 158 9.18 -7.77 -9.73
C ILE A 158 8.06 -8.66 -9.15
N CYS A 159 7.09 -9.07 -9.95
CA CYS A 159 6.03 -9.97 -9.52
C CYS A 159 6.59 -11.32 -9.09
N CYS A 160 7.59 -11.89 -9.79
CA CYS A 160 8.29 -13.10 -9.38
C CYS A 160 8.90 -12.96 -7.97
N GLU A 161 9.59 -11.84 -7.70
CA GLU A 161 10.13 -11.59 -6.35
C GLU A 161 9.01 -11.52 -5.31
N ILE A 162 7.91 -10.81 -5.60
CA ILE A 162 6.80 -10.61 -4.66
C ILE A 162 6.09 -11.93 -4.34
N VAL A 163 5.75 -12.75 -5.35
CA VAL A 163 5.02 -14.01 -5.12
C VAL A 163 5.87 -15.07 -4.43
N SER A 164 7.20 -14.92 -4.43
CA SER A 164 8.10 -15.80 -3.68
C SER A 164 8.04 -15.59 -2.16
N LEU A 165 7.51 -14.44 -1.71
CA LEU A 165 7.37 -14.15 -0.29
C LEU A 165 6.20 -14.96 0.32
N PRO A 166 6.41 -15.67 1.44
CA PRO A 166 5.36 -16.46 2.09
C PRO A 166 4.09 -15.67 2.42
N ALA A 167 4.22 -14.37 2.72
CA ALA A 167 3.09 -13.48 2.99
C ALA A 167 2.10 -13.38 1.82
N PHE A 168 2.54 -13.61 0.58
CA PHE A 168 1.71 -13.51 -0.63
C PHE A 168 1.11 -14.85 -1.08
N HIS A 169 1.55 -15.98 -0.52
CA HIS A 169 1.02 -17.30 -0.89
C HIS A 169 -0.51 -17.43 -0.72
N PRO A 170 -1.17 -16.85 0.31
CA PRO A 170 -2.62 -16.93 0.46
C PRO A 170 -3.41 -16.28 -0.69
N LEU A 171 -2.80 -15.39 -1.49
CA LEU A 171 -3.44 -14.82 -2.67
C LEU A 171 -3.55 -15.81 -3.84
N PHE A 172 -2.72 -16.85 -3.83
CA PHE A 172 -2.60 -17.82 -4.91
C PHE A 172 -2.74 -19.25 -4.37
N PRO A 173 -3.92 -19.62 -3.83
CA PRO A 173 -4.14 -20.97 -3.35
C PRO A 173 -3.94 -21.95 -4.50
N SER A 174 -2.83 -22.69 -4.48
CA SER A 174 -2.57 -23.72 -5.48
C SER A 174 -3.63 -24.82 -5.35
N THR A 175 -4.18 -25.24 -6.49
CA THR A 175 -5.00 -26.46 -6.59
C THR A 175 -4.15 -27.74 -6.58
N THR A 176 -2.82 -27.62 -6.51
CA THR A 176 -1.88 -28.74 -6.52
C THR A 176 -0.74 -28.54 -5.51
N PRO A 177 -0.27 -29.61 -4.84
CA PRO A 177 0.82 -29.50 -3.87
C PRO A 177 2.12 -29.11 -4.56
N LEU A 178 2.86 -28.21 -3.88
CA LEU A 178 4.25 -27.80 -4.12
C LEU A 178 5.02 -28.69 -5.11
N SER A 179 5.12 -28.25 -6.36
CA SER A 179 6.13 -28.71 -7.31
C SER A 179 6.80 -27.49 -7.93
N THR A 180 8.09 -27.38 -7.61
CA THR A 180 9.15 -26.48 -8.07
C THR A 180 8.98 -25.86 -9.47
N GLU A 181 8.97 -24.51 -9.54
CA GLU A 181 9.06 -23.60 -10.70
C GLU A 181 7.78 -23.20 -11.49
N PRO A 182 6.92 -24.09 -12.03
CA PRO A 182 5.75 -23.70 -12.83
C PRO A 182 4.73 -22.86 -12.06
N SER A 183 4.57 -23.09 -10.75
CA SER A 183 3.59 -22.39 -9.92
C SER A 183 4.00 -20.93 -9.66
N THR A 184 5.29 -20.66 -9.44
CA THR A 184 5.80 -19.30 -9.23
C THR A 184 5.58 -18.43 -10.47
N ASN A 185 5.86 -18.97 -11.66
CA ASN A 185 5.69 -18.23 -12.90
C ASN A 185 4.20 -17.94 -13.22
N ALA A 186 3.31 -18.91 -12.96
CA ALA A 186 1.87 -18.72 -13.12
C ALA A 186 1.32 -17.66 -12.14
N ASN A 187 1.72 -17.71 -10.88
CA ASN A 187 1.33 -16.73 -9.87
C ASN A 187 1.86 -15.33 -10.19
N ALA A 188 3.11 -15.22 -10.64
CA ALA A 188 3.71 -13.97 -11.08
C ALA A 188 2.96 -13.39 -12.30
N SER A 189 2.58 -14.23 -13.26
CA SER A 189 1.77 -13.83 -14.42
C SER A 189 0.37 -13.34 -14.00
N ALA A 190 -0.29 -14.03 -13.07
CA ALA A 190 -1.58 -13.60 -12.53
C ALA A 190 -1.48 -12.24 -11.82
N LEU A 191 -0.43 -12.05 -11.01
CA LEU A 191 -0.16 -10.77 -10.36
C LEU A 191 0.14 -9.67 -11.39
N MET A 192 1.00 -9.94 -12.37
CA MET A 192 1.32 -9.01 -13.45
C MET A 192 0.05 -8.57 -14.20
N ASN A 193 -0.84 -9.51 -14.53
CA ASN A 193 -2.11 -9.19 -15.19
C ASN A 193 -2.95 -8.23 -14.35
N HIS A 194 -3.00 -8.43 -13.03
CA HIS A 194 -3.67 -7.51 -12.12
C HIS A 194 -2.99 -6.12 -12.13
N VAL A 195 -1.66 -6.06 -12.02
CA VAL A 195 -0.91 -4.78 -12.06
C VAL A 195 -1.17 -4.02 -13.36
N LEU A 196 -1.14 -4.71 -14.50
CA LEU A 196 -1.42 -4.11 -15.81
C LEU A 196 -2.88 -3.67 -15.93
N ALA A 197 -3.83 -4.42 -15.39
CA ALA A 197 -5.23 -4.02 -15.37
C ALA A 197 -5.43 -2.71 -14.59
N VAL A 198 -4.81 -2.59 -13.41
CA VAL A 198 -4.85 -1.34 -12.62
C VAL A 198 -4.17 -0.19 -13.38
N ALA A 199 -3.00 -0.44 -13.96
CA ALA A 199 -2.26 0.56 -14.72
C ALA A 199 -3.04 1.06 -15.94
N ASN A 200 -3.76 0.18 -16.64
CA ASN A 200 -4.61 0.52 -17.78
C ASN A 200 -5.89 1.25 -17.36
N ALA A 201 -6.54 0.84 -16.27
CA ALA A 201 -7.72 1.53 -15.72
C ALA A 201 -7.40 2.96 -15.24
N THR A 202 -6.12 3.23 -14.96
CA THR A 202 -5.61 4.54 -14.53
C THR A 202 -4.59 5.10 -15.52
N SER A 203 -4.72 4.76 -16.81
CA SER A 203 -3.69 4.96 -17.84
C SER A 203 -3.17 6.39 -17.97
N GLU A 204 -4.04 7.38 -17.81
CA GLU A 204 -3.71 8.80 -17.94
C GLU A 204 -3.13 9.42 -16.65
N ASN A 205 -3.10 8.66 -15.56
CA ASN A 205 -2.65 9.17 -14.26
C ASN A 205 -1.14 9.04 -14.10
N HIS A 206 -0.56 10.04 -13.42
CA HIS A 206 0.68 9.89 -12.66
C HIS A 206 0.31 9.42 -11.26
N ASN A 207 0.92 8.34 -10.76
CA ASN A 207 0.68 7.90 -9.39
C ASN A 207 1.45 8.75 -8.37
N SER A 208 1.09 8.58 -7.09
CA SER A 208 1.61 9.33 -5.95
C SER A 208 3.13 9.43 -5.92
N MET A 209 3.83 8.32 -6.15
CA MET A 209 5.29 8.30 -6.02
C MET A 209 5.98 9.13 -7.12
N ASP A 210 5.47 9.12 -8.34
CA ASP A 210 6.01 9.97 -9.42
C ASP A 210 5.76 11.45 -9.11
N VAL A 211 4.53 11.78 -8.67
CA VAL A 211 4.19 13.14 -8.24
C VAL A 211 5.11 13.60 -7.11
N ASP A 212 5.38 12.76 -6.12
CA ASP A 212 6.26 13.07 -5.00
C ASP A 212 7.71 13.31 -5.46
N VAL A 213 8.24 12.44 -6.35
CA VAL A 213 9.59 12.57 -6.91
C VAL A 213 9.74 13.83 -7.75
N VAL A 214 8.75 14.16 -8.59
CA VAL A 214 8.75 15.40 -9.39
C VAL A 214 8.74 16.63 -8.48
N ASN A 215 7.94 16.60 -7.41
CA ASN A 215 7.87 17.70 -6.45
C ASN A 215 9.03 17.73 -5.44
N SER A 216 9.94 16.74 -5.49
CA SER A 216 11.10 16.60 -4.60
C SER A 216 10.73 16.39 -3.12
N VAL A 217 9.53 15.88 -2.85
CA VAL A 217 9.05 15.56 -1.50
C VAL A 217 9.34 14.10 -1.15
N GLU A 218 9.24 13.76 0.13
CA GLU A 218 9.43 12.38 0.58
C GLU A 218 8.34 11.47 0.00
N THR A 219 8.74 10.24 -0.39
CA THR A 219 7.82 9.27 -0.99
C THR A 219 7.45 8.18 0.01
N GLU A 220 6.37 7.46 -0.31
CA GLU A 220 5.90 6.29 0.46
C GLU A 220 6.73 5.01 0.27
N ILE A 221 7.84 5.04 -0.49
CA ILE A 221 8.61 3.85 -0.86
C ILE A 221 9.12 3.04 0.36
N ASN A 222 9.37 3.72 1.49
CA ASN A 222 9.81 3.11 2.75
C ASN A 222 8.72 2.23 3.40
N PHE A 223 7.45 2.49 3.12
CA PHE A 223 6.32 1.71 3.63
C PHE A 223 5.78 0.71 2.60
N LEU A 224 6.35 0.73 1.39
CA LEU A 224 6.00 -0.15 0.29
C LEU A 224 7.14 -1.14 0.01
N ASN A 225 8.09 -0.78 -0.87
CA ASN A 225 9.17 -1.68 -1.27
C ASN A 225 10.12 -1.98 -0.11
N ALA A 226 10.43 -1.02 0.78
CA ALA A 226 11.28 -1.34 1.93
C ALA A 226 10.59 -2.26 2.95
N TYR A 227 9.26 -2.22 3.04
CA TYR A 227 8.48 -3.20 3.80
C TYR A 227 8.61 -4.60 3.19
N LEU A 228 8.50 -4.75 1.86
CA LEU A 228 8.77 -6.03 1.18
C LEU A 228 10.19 -6.54 1.45
N LEU A 229 11.19 -5.67 1.35
CA LEU A 229 12.58 -6.03 1.61
C LEU A 229 12.81 -6.50 3.05
N ARG A 230 12.06 -5.96 4.01
CA ARG A 230 12.08 -6.45 5.39
C ARG A 230 11.47 -7.85 5.50
N LEU A 231 10.29 -8.08 4.92
CA LEU A 231 9.67 -9.42 4.89
C LEU A 231 10.56 -10.46 4.21
N ALA A 232 11.25 -10.08 3.12
CA ALA A 232 12.22 -10.91 2.43
C ALA A 232 13.37 -11.31 3.36
N ARG A 233 13.95 -10.34 4.08
CA ARG A 233 15.05 -10.57 5.02
C ARG A 233 14.63 -11.50 6.16
N GLU A 234 13.44 -11.30 6.72
CA GLU A 234 12.84 -12.17 7.74
C GLU A 234 12.63 -13.61 7.23
N SER A 235 12.30 -13.75 5.94
CA SER A 235 12.11 -15.02 5.25
C SER A 235 13.39 -15.59 4.61
N ARG A 236 14.55 -14.92 4.78
CA ARG A 236 15.84 -15.26 4.14
C ARG A 236 15.80 -15.31 2.61
N LEU A 237 14.94 -14.52 1.99
CA LEU A 237 14.81 -14.35 0.55
C LEU A 237 15.48 -13.05 0.09
N SER A 238 15.88 -13.01 -1.18
CA SER A 238 16.45 -11.82 -1.81
C SER A 238 15.46 -11.25 -2.82
N MET A 239 15.38 -9.92 -2.89
CA MET A 239 14.55 -9.19 -3.86
C MET A 239 15.40 -8.07 -4.51
N PRO A 240 16.43 -8.44 -5.30
CA PRO A 240 17.39 -7.49 -5.84
C PRO A 240 16.75 -6.40 -6.71
N LEU A 241 15.69 -6.71 -7.46
CA LEU A 241 15.03 -5.74 -8.34
C LEU A 241 14.21 -4.73 -7.53
N ASN A 242 13.45 -5.18 -6.52
CA ASN A 242 12.80 -4.26 -5.58
C ASN A 242 13.82 -3.38 -4.86
N LYS A 243 14.97 -3.94 -4.44
CA LYS A 243 16.06 -3.16 -3.82
C LYS A 243 16.64 -2.12 -4.78
N ALA A 244 16.90 -2.50 -6.03
CA ALA A 244 17.38 -1.58 -7.05
C ALA A 244 16.41 -0.41 -7.25
N PHE A 245 15.11 -0.67 -7.31
CA PHE A 245 14.11 0.39 -7.45
C PHE A 245 14.02 1.32 -6.25
N VAL A 246 14.21 0.82 -5.02
CA VAL A 246 14.37 1.67 -3.83
C VAL A 246 15.53 2.64 -4.00
N ASP A 247 16.69 2.13 -4.42
CA ASP A 247 17.90 2.94 -4.58
C ASP A 247 17.77 3.94 -5.75
N LEU A 248 17.16 3.54 -6.86
CA LEU A 248 16.94 4.40 -8.03
C LEU A 248 15.99 5.56 -7.72
N VAL A 249 14.90 5.30 -6.99
CA VAL A 249 13.98 6.37 -6.55
C VAL A 249 14.69 7.32 -5.59
N ALA A 250 15.45 6.79 -4.63
CA ALA A 250 16.22 7.61 -3.69
C ALA A 250 17.27 8.49 -4.40
N LEU A 251 18.02 7.91 -5.35
CA LEU A 251 19.00 8.63 -6.17
C LEU A 251 18.32 9.75 -6.96
N LYS A 252 17.22 9.44 -7.66
CA LYS A 252 16.49 10.43 -8.46
C LYS A 252 15.97 11.58 -7.59
N LEU A 253 15.42 11.27 -6.41
CA LEU A 253 14.94 12.28 -5.48
C LEU A 253 16.08 13.20 -5.00
N ALA A 254 17.24 12.63 -4.65
CA ALA A 254 18.41 13.40 -4.24
C ALA A 254 18.92 14.33 -5.35
N LEU A 255 18.98 13.83 -6.60
CA LEU A 255 19.37 14.63 -7.76
C LEU A 255 18.38 15.77 -8.04
N ASN A 256 17.08 15.53 -7.89
CA ASN A 256 16.06 16.57 -8.07
C ASN A 256 16.18 17.67 -7.01
N ARG A 257 16.40 17.31 -5.75
CA ARG A 257 16.63 18.26 -4.65
C ARG A 257 17.87 19.12 -4.89
N ALA A 258 19.00 18.50 -5.25
CA ALA A 258 20.24 19.22 -5.55
C ALA A 258 20.07 20.23 -6.70
N LYS A 259 19.36 19.84 -7.78
CA LYS A 259 19.03 20.75 -8.89
C LYS A 259 18.18 21.94 -8.42
N ARG A 260 17.22 21.72 -7.53
CA ARG A 260 16.33 22.76 -7.00
C ARG A 260 17.07 23.73 -6.10
N ASP A 261 18.01 23.25 -5.30
CA ASP A 261 18.81 24.09 -4.41
C ASP A 261 19.83 24.93 -5.19
N ASN A 262 20.39 24.41 -6.29
CA ASN A 262 21.26 25.17 -7.19
C ASN A 262 20.53 26.27 -8.00
N LEU A 263 19.19 26.27 -8.02
CA LEU A 263 18.36 27.26 -8.72
C LEU A 263 17.83 28.37 -7.78
N LYS A 264 18.12 28.29 -6.48
CA LYS A 264 17.77 29.32 -5.47
C LYS A 264 18.98 30.18 -5.13
#